data_AF-A0A4Q3TSM9-F1
#
_entry.id   AF-A0A4Q3TSM9-F1
#
_cell.length_a   1.000
_cell.length_b   1.000
_cell.length_c   1.000
_cell.angle_alpha   90.00
_cell.angle_beta   90.00
_cell.angle_gamma   90.00
#
_symmetry.space_group_name_H-M   'P 1'
#
loop_
_entity.id
_entity.type
_entity.pdbx_description
1 polymer ?
#
loop_
_entity_poly.entity_id
_entity_poly.type
_entity_poly.pdbx_seq_one_letter_code
_entity_poly.pdbx_strand_id
1 'polypeptide(L)'
;MSDEPIAAPATAMPIAASEDTALPSRWARIRGWGDWAGENVFLCWAYVTIVMMVLAVVSVPIGIHAVGFSGALDLTPPDPVEFGAGKRVPVKEVGYLFALNWAPYSVLVIPLMMVFVIRLWRCMPETLRAVASAGVLRSEGLARLDPEQIASRWQALQRRCIGVFALIFVCVLAFMLYDWWDVVARPILFPDTLRGLALSDPSMEFDWSIACRYPEANVSCVADGVFGAVAYVLIAGLSTAIAFASCITAVLFVVYVCGVSGSRADRFHHVAMPCGGKDQRGGFEHFEAFFG
;
A
#
# COMPACT_ATOMS: atom_id res chain seq x y z
N MET A 1 67.69 7.77 27.28
CA MET A 1 66.55 6.87 27.04
C MET A 1 65.59 7.11 28.18
N SER A 2 64.55 7.88 27.92
CA SER A 2 63.50 8.26 28.84
C SER A 2 62.31 7.33 28.59
N ASP A 3 61.96 6.52 29.58
CA ASP A 3 60.80 5.63 29.54
C ASP A 3 59.51 6.47 29.54
N GLU A 4 58.82 6.51 28.40
CA GLU A 4 57.48 7.07 28.32
C GLU A 4 56.49 6.15 29.05
N PRO A 5 55.63 6.68 29.94
CA PRO A 5 54.65 5.88 30.64
C PRO A 5 53.56 5.41 29.66
N ILE A 6 53.41 4.09 29.57
CA ILE A 6 52.33 3.42 28.82
C ILE A 6 50.99 3.83 29.45
N ALA A 7 50.19 4.61 28.71
CA ALA A 7 48.87 5.04 29.14
C ALA A 7 47.97 3.81 29.38
N ALA A 8 47.35 3.77 30.57
CA ALA A 8 46.42 2.71 30.94
C ALA A 8 45.24 2.64 29.95
N PRO A 9 44.74 1.43 29.61
CA PRO A 9 43.60 1.28 28.73
C PRO A 9 42.39 2.01 29.31
N ALA A 10 41.79 2.88 28.51
CA ALA A 10 40.60 3.63 28.88
C ALA A 10 39.52 2.64 29.35
N THR A 11 39.12 2.74 30.62
CA THR A 11 38.02 1.99 31.19
C THR A 11 36.77 2.24 30.34
N ALA A 12 36.28 1.19 29.69
CA ALA A 12 35.07 1.22 28.90
C ALA A 12 33.95 1.84 29.75
N MET A 13 33.38 2.96 29.28
CA MET A 13 32.23 3.56 29.95
C MET A 13 31.13 2.50 30.02
N PRO A 14 30.54 2.25 31.19
CA PRO A 14 29.39 1.36 31.29
C PRO A 14 28.31 1.93 30.36
N ILE A 15 27.97 1.15 29.33
CA ILE A 15 26.79 1.41 28.50
C ILE A 15 25.63 1.36 29.50
N ALA A 16 25.10 2.52 29.85
CA ALA A 16 23.94 2.63 30.71
C ALA A 16 22.89 1.71 30.12
N ALA A 17 22.50 0.67 30.88
CA ALA A 17 21.40 -0.20 30.51
C ALA A 17 20.22 0.72 30.21
N SER A 18 19.89 0.85 28.92
CA SER A 18 18.81 1.71 28.49
C SER A 18 17.58 1.20 29.22
N GLU A 19 17.01 2.02 30.11
CA GLU A 19 15.74 1.72 30.74
C GLU A 19 14.78 1.30 29.63
N ASP A 20 14.44 0.02 29.63
CA ASP A 20 13.34 -0.56 28.87
C ASP A 20 12.08 0.12 29.41
N THR A 21 11.84 1.33 28.90
CA THR A 21 10.64 2.09 29.13
C THR A 21 9.52 1.24 28.55
N ALA A 22 8.87 0.50 29.45
CA ALA A 22 7.76 -0.38 29.15
C ALA A 22 6.83 0.34 28.17
N LEU A 23 6.81 -0.15 26.93
CA LEU A 23 6.02 0.46 25.87
C LEU A 23 4.59 0.64 26.38
N PRO A 24 3.96 1.81 26.21
CA PRO A 24 2.56 1.99 26.56
C PRO A 24 1.76 0.85 25.95
N SER A 25 0.95 0.16 26.75
CA SER A 25 0.28 -1.12 26.43
C SER A 25 -0.43 -1.17 25.06
N ARG A 26 -0.80 -0.02 24.50
CA ARG A 26 -1.39 0.14 23.16
C ARG A 26 -0.43 -0.24 22.02
N TRP A 27 0.85 0.07 22.12
CA TRP A 27 1.84 -0.23 21.09
C TRP A 27 2.22 -1.70 21.04
N ALA A 28 2.25 -2.36 22.20
CA ALA A 28 2.41 -3.81 22.27
C ALA A 28 1.29 -4.54 21.52
N ARG A 29 0.06 -4.02 21.60
CA ARG A 29 -1.09 -4.57 20.87
C ARG A 29 -0.92 -4.43 19.34
N ILE A 30 -0.54 -3.25 18.84
CA ILE A 30 -0.33 -3.04 17.40
C ILE A 30 0.78 -3.94 16.86
N ARG A 31 1.87 -4.11 17.63
CA ARG A 31 2.95 -5.03 17.27
C ARG A 31 2.45 -6.48 17.17
N GLY A 32 1.69 -6.93 18.16
CA GLY A 32 1.09 -8.26 18.15
C GLY A 32 0.22 -8.51 16.92
N TRP A 33 -0.48 -7.49 16.41
CA TRP A 33 -1.22 -7.59 15.16
C TRP A 33 -0.33 -7.77 13.93
N GLY A 34 0.80 -7.06 13.84
CA GLY A 34 1.74 -7.19 12.73
C GLY A 34 2.40 -8.57 12.71
N ASP A 35 2.85 -9.04 13.87
CA ASP A 35 3.46 -10.37 14.02
C ASP A 35 2.42 -11.46 13.70
N TRP A 36 1.20 -11.35 14.23
CA TRP A 36 0.08 -12.25 13.93
C TRP A 36 -0.28 -12.26 12.45
N ALA A 37 -0.42 -11.10 11.82
CA ALA A 37 -0.76 -11.00 10.39
C ALA A 37 0.35 -11.59 9.52
N GLY A 38 1.60 -11.41 9.95
CA GLY A 38 2.75 -12.08 9.37
C GLY A 38 2.63 -13.60 9.41
N GLU A 39 2.38 -14.16 10.60
CA GLU A 39 2.23 -15.61 10.82
C GLU A 39 1.02 -16.20 10.10
N ASN A 40 -0.03 -15.39 9.94
CA ASN A 40 -1.32 -15.80 9.40
C ASN A 40 -1.60 -15.16 8.03
N VAL A 41 -0.57 -14.93 7.21
CA VAL A 41 -0.68 -14.22 5.93
C VAL A 41 -1.76 -14.80 5.00
N PHE A 42 -1.92 -16.13 4.98
CA PHE A 42 -2.95 -16.81 4.21
C PHE A 42 -4.36 -16.55 4.74
N LEU A 43 -4.52 -16.42 6.06
CA LEU A 43 -5.80 -16.07 6.68
C LEU A 43 -6.15 -14.62 6.39
N CYS A 44 -5.18 -13.70 6.45
CA CYS A 44 -5.38 -12.31 6.05
C CYS A 44 -5.80 -12.22 4.59
N TRP A 45 -5.09 -12.93 3.69
CA TRP A 45 -5.45 -13.03 2.28
C TRP A 45 -6.88 -13.53 2.09
N ALA A 46 -7.22 -14.66 2.72
CA ALA A 46 -8.56 -15.25 2.61
C ALA A 46 -9.64 -14.28 3.10
N TYR A 47 -9.41 -13.58 4.21
CA TYR A 47 -10.35 -12.59 4.72
C TYR A 47 -10.58 -11.44 3.73
N VAL A 48 -9.52 -10.86 3.17
CA VAL A 48 -9.66 -9.78 2.18
C VAL A 48 -10.35 -10.29 0.91
N THR A 49 -9.98 -11.47 0.41
CA THR A 49 -10.66 -12.07 -0.74
C THR A 49 -12.15 -12.28 -0.46
N ILE A 50 -12.52 -12.80 0.71
CA ILE A 50 -13.93 -12.98 1.10
C ILE A 50 -14.66 -11.64 1.14
N VAL A 51 -14.08 -10.59 1.73
CA VAL A 51 -14.69 -9.25 1.77
C VAL A 51 -14.92 -8.71 0.36
N MET A 52 -13.95 -8.87 -0.55
CA MET A 52 -14.09 -8.40 -1.93
C MET A 52 -15.09 -9.24 -2.74
N MET A 53 -15.16 -10.54 -2.49
CA MET A 53 -16.21 -11.41 -3.04
C MET A 53 -17.60 -11.02 -2.54
N VAL A 54 -17.75 -10.69 -1.25
CA VAL A 54 -19.02 -10.21 -0.69
C VAL A 54 -19.45 -8.92 -1.39
N LEU A 55 -18.53 -8.00 -1.64
CA LEU A 55 -18.84 -6.76 -2.38
C LEU A 55 -19.33 -7.08 -3.81
N ALA A 56 -18.67 -7.99 -4.51
CA ALA A 56 -19.12 -8.48 -5.82
C ALA A 56 -20.51 -9.14 -5.77
N VAL A 57 -20.81 -9.95 -4.74
CA VAL A 57 -22.13 -10.57 -4.57
C VAL A 57 -23.20 -9.53 -4.26
N VAL A 58 -22.91 -8.54 -3.41
CA VAL A 58 -23.83 -7.45 -3.04
C VAL A 58 -24.18 -6.57 -4.24
N SER A 59 -23.29 -6.47 -5.25
CA SER A 59 -23.57 -5.74 -6.49
C SER A 59 -24.76 -6.33 -7.28
N VAL A 60 -25.08 -7.62 -7.09
CA VAL A 60 -26.18 -8.31 -7.78
C VAL A 60 -27.56 -7.83 -7.33
N PRO A 61 -27.95 -7.93 -6.04
CA PRO A 61 -29.26 -7.45 -5.58
C PRO A 61 -29.42 -5.93 -5.69
N ILE A 62 -28.34 -5.16 -5.78
CA ILE A 62 -28.38 -3.71 -6.05
C ILE A 62 -28.70 -3.43 -7.53
N GLY A 63 -28.39 -4.37 -8.43
CA GLY A 63 -28.63 -4.23 -9.87
C GLY A 63 -27.48 -3.60 -10.66
N ILE A 64 -26.32 -3.36 -10.03
CA ILE A 64 -25.15 -2.68 -10.63
C ILE A 64 -24.11 -3.65 -11.23
N HIS A 65 -24.26 -4.95 -11.00
CA HIS A 65 -23.30 -5.97 -11.42
C HIS A 65 -23.08 -6.08 -12.94
N ALA A 66 -24.15 -5.94 -13.73
CA ALA A 66 -24.18 -6.15 -15.17
C ALA A 66 -25.08 -5.08 -15.83
N VAL A 67 -24.59 -3.84 -15.84
CA VAL A 67 -25.32 -2.70 -16.35
C VAL A 67 -24.85 -2.39 -17.77
N GLY A 68 -25.80 -2.38 -18.71
CA GLY A 68 -25.57 -1.89 -20.06
C GLY A 68 -25.77 -0.37 -20.13
N PHE A 69 -24.89 0.30 -20.85
CA PHE A 69 -25.00 1.72 -21.14
C PHE A 69 -25.18 1.96 -22.64
N SER A 70 -26.33 2.52 -23.01
CA SER A 70 -26.72 2.81 -24.40
C SER A 70 -26.35 4.23 -24.86
N GLY A 71 -25.73 5.03 -23.99
CA GLY A 71 -25.44 6.44 -24.24
C GLY A 71 -26.54 7.41 -23.81
N ALA A 72 -27.67 6.90 -23.30
CA ALA A 72 -28.77 7.72 -22.76
C ALA A 72 -28.68 7.86 -21.23
N LEU A 73 -29.05 9.04 -20.73
CA LEU A 73 -29.22 9.35 -19.31
C LEU A 73 -30.66 9.79 -19.05
N ASP A 74 -31.18 9.61 -17.83
CA ASP A 74 -32.58 9.93 -17.48
C ASP A 74 -32.99 11.39 -17.76
N LEU A 75 -32.01 12.29 -17.82
CA LEU A 75 -32.22 13.74 -17.90
C LEU A 75 -32.15 14.35 -19.30
N THR A 76 -31.69 13.59 -20.30
CA THR A 76 -31.55 14.10 -21.66
C THR A 76 -32.76 13.63 -22.47
N PRO A 77 -33.41 14.49 -23.28
CA PRO A 77 -34.28 13.97 -24.32
C PRO A 77 -33.52 12.89 -25.11
N PRO A 78 -34.17 11.80 -25.51
CA PRO A 78 -33.54 10.67 -26.17
C PRO A 78 -33.16 11.04 -27.60
N ASP A 79 -32.29 12.02 -27.77
CA ASP A 79 -31.56 12.17 -29.01
C ASP A 79 -30.43 11.14 -28.93
N PRO A 80 -30.52 10.04 -29.70
CA PRO A 80 -29.48 9.03 -29.67
C PRO A 80 -28.16 9.70 -30.02
N VAL A 81 -27.14 9.47 -29.20
CA VAL A 81 -25.77 9.93 -29.49
C VAL A 81 -25.32 9.22 -30.76
N GLU A 82 -25.48 9.86 -31.92
CA GLU A 82 -24.99 9.35 -33.19
C GLU A 82 -23.48 9.58 -33.27
N PHE A 83 -22.68 8.52 -33.16
CA PHE A 83 -21.36 8.53 -33.77
C PHE A 83 -21.57 8.51 -35.28
N GLY A 84 -21.01 9.50 -35.98
CA GLY A 84 -21.28 9.82 -37.39
C GLY A 84 -21.62 8.65 -38.31
N ALA A 85 -22.55 8.93 -39.24
CA ALA A 85 -23.14 8.02 -40.23
C ALA A 85 -24.29 7.10 -39.75
N GLY A 86 -25.09 7.54 -38.78
CA GLY A 86 -26.37 6.88 -38.44
C GLY A 86 -26.25 5.48 -37.84
N LYS A 87 -25.09 5.14 -37.26
CA LYS A 87 -24.87 3.86 -36.59
C LYS A 87 -25.21 3.98 -35.10
N ARG A 88 -26.13 3.15 -34.62
CA ARG A 88 -26.43 3.02 -33.19
C ARG A 88 -25.17 2.58 -32.44
N VAL A 89 -24.87 3.26 -31.33
CA VAL A 89 -23.79 2.87 -30.42
C VAL A 89 -24.13 1.50 -29.84
N PRO A 90 -23.24 0.50 -29.93
CA PRO A 90 -23.46 -0.77 -29.24
C PRO A 90 -23.53 -0.51 -27.73
N VAL A 91 -24.47 -1.16 -27.06
CA VAL A 91 -24.60 -1.09 -25.60
C VAL A 91 -23.26 -1.52 -24.98
N LYS A 92 -22.63 -0.61 -24.23
CA LYS A 92 -21.38 -0.88 -23.52
C LYS A 92 -21.71 -1.57 -22.19
N GLU A 93 -21.15 -2.74 -21.95
CA GLU A 93 -21.19 -3.36 -20.62
C GLU A 93 -20.30 -2.54 -19.66
N VAL A 94 -20.93 -1.87 -18.71
CA VAL A 94 -20.27 -1.01 -17.72
C VAL A 94 -20.52 -1.47 -16.28
N GLY A 95 -21.18 -2.62 -16.10
CA GLY A 95 -21.46 -3.20 -14.79
C GLY A 95 -20.19 -3.48 -13.97
N TYR A 96 -20.35 -3.45 -12.64
CA TYR A 96 -19.27 -3.62 -11.68
C TYR A 96 -18.42 -4.88 -11.90
N LEU A 97 -19.05 -6.01 -12.28
CA LEU A 97 -18.34 -7.27 -12.52
C LEU A 97 -17.51 -7.26 -13.81
N PHE A 98 -17.89 -6.43 -14.78
CA PHE A 98 -17.20 -6.30 -16.06
C PHE A 98 -16.13 -5.19 -16.04
N ALA A 99 -16.18 -4.31 -15.05
CA ALA A 99 -15.17 -3.30 -14.82
C ALA A 99 -13.89 -3.96 -14.22
N LEU A 100 -12.94 -4.31 -15.09
CA LEU A 100 -11.74 -5.09 -14.73
C LEU A 100 -10.88 -4.44 -13.63
N ASN A 101 -10.83 -3.11 -13.61
CA ASN A 101 -10.16 -2.29 -12.60
C ASN A 101 -10.86 -2.29 -11.23
N TRP A 102 -12.08 -2.84 -11.15
CA TRP A 102 -12.87 -2.90 -9.93
C TRP A 102 -13.02 -4.33 -9.40
N ALA A 103 -13.88 -5.16 -10.01
CA ALA A 103 -14.20 -6.47 -9.44
C ALA A 103 -13.03 -7.47 -9.54
N PRO A 104 -12.46 -7.77 -10.72
CA PRO A 104 -11.30 -8.68 -10.81
C PRO A 104 -10.08 -8.16 -10.04
N TYR A 105 -9.82 -6.85 -10.12
CA TYR A 105 -8.74 -6.21 -9.39
C TYR A 105 -8.89 -6.39 -7.86
N SER A 106 -10.08 -6.15 -7.33
CA SER A 106 -10.34 -6.28 -5.89
C SER A 106 -10.29 -7.72 -5.39
N VAL A 107 -10.83 -8.69 -6.15
CA VAL A 107 -10.86 -10.10 -5.71
C VAL A 107 -9.49 -10.78 -5.82
N LEU A 108 -8.66 -10.39 -6.79
CA LEU A 108 -7.39 -11.07 -7.07
C LEU A 108 -6.17 -10.24 -6.69
N VAL A 109 -6.09 -9.00 -7.19
CA VAL A 109 -4.87 -8.20 -7.12
C VAL A 109 -4.65 -7.63 -5.73
N ILE A 110 -5.67 -7.04 -5.09
CA ILE A 110 -5.53 -6.46 -3.75
C ILE A 110 -5.10 -7.50 -2.70
N PRO A 111 -5.73 -8.69 -2.60
CA PRO A 111 -5.28 -9.73 -1.68
C PRO A 111 -3.84 -10.15 -1.94
N LEU A 112 -3.47 -10.33 -3.22
CA LEU A 112 -2.12 -10.72 -3.60
C LEU A 112 -1.08 -9.64 -3.23
N MET A 113 -1.39 -8.37 -3.49
CA MET A 113 -0.56 -7.23 -3.04
C MET A 113 -0.36 -7.30 -1.53
N MET A 114 -1.43 -7.51 -0.75
CA MET A 114 -1.32 -7.58 0.70
C MET A 114 -0.38 -8.72 1.17
N VAL A 115 -0.44 -9.90 0.53
CA VAL A 115 0.50 -10.99 0.81
C VAL A 115 1.93 -10.56 0.56
N PHE A 116 2.21 -9.91 -0.58
CA PHE A 116 3.54 -9.42 -0.90
C PHE A 116 4.05 -8.41 0.12
N VAL A 117 3.19 -7.47 0.54
CA VAL A 117 3.57 -6.45 1.53
C VAL A 117 3.88 -7.04 2.89
N ILE A 118 3.03 -7.95 3.38
CA ILE A 118 3.24 -8.62 4.66
C ILE A 118 4.55 -9.42 4.61
N ARG A 119 4.78 -10.19 3.53
CA ARG A 119 6.03 -10.95 3.37
C ARG A 119 7.23 -10.03 3.31
N LEU A 120 7.17 -8.97 2.51
CA LEU A 120 8.22 -7.97 2.40
C LEU A 120 8.59 -7.40 3.78
N TRP A 121 7.59 -7.03 4.58
CA TRP A 121 7.80 -6.53 5.93
C TRP A 121 8.46 -7.54 6.87
N ARG A 122 8.13 -8.83 6.76
CA ARG A 122 8.77 -9.90 7.55
C ARG A 122 10.21 -10.17 7.11
N CYS A 123 10.45 -10.20 5.81
CA CYS A 123 11.77 -10.52 5.25
C CYS A 123 12.80 -9.43 5.52
N MET A 124 12.41 -8.16 5.66
CA MET A 124 13.33 -7.04 5.90
C MET A 124 14.24 -7.22 7.14
N PRO A 125 13.72 -7.44 8.37
CA PRO A 125 14.58 -7.66 9.53
C PRO A 125 15.41 -8.95 9.43
N GLU A 126 14.89 -10.00 8.81
CA GLU A 126 15.63 -11.26 8.59
C GLU A 126 16.80 -11.04 7.63
N THR A 127 16.57 -10.31 6.54
CA THR A 127 17.59 -9.91 5.56
C THR A 127 18.67 -9.07 6.25
N LEU A 128 18.28 -8.09 7.07
CA LEU A 128 19.26 -7.29 7.83
C LEU A 128 20.13 -8.15 8.74
N ARG A 129 19.54 -9.12 9.45
CA ARG A 129 20.32 -10.04 10.29
C ARG A 129 21.26 -10.90 9.47
N ALA A 130 20.81 -11.44 8.33
CA ALA A 130 21.62 -12.29 7.46
C ALA A 130 22.82 -11.52 6.89
N VAL A 131 22.59 -10.33 6.34
CA VAL A 131 23.63 -9.48 5.74
C VAL A 131 24.59 -8.94 6.82
N ALA A 132 24.11 -8.64 8.03
CA ALA A 132 24.95 -8.29 9.17
C ALA A 132 25.81 -9.47 9.66
N SER A 133 25.22 -10.67 9.79
CA SER A 133 25.90 -11.88 10.26
C SER A 133 26.99 -12.33 9.28
N ALA A 134 26.75 -12.14 7.98
CA ALA A 134 27.75 -12.32 6.95
C ALA A 134 28.91 -11.32 7.06
N GLY A 135 28.73 -10.20 7.77
CA GLY A 135 29.75 -9.15 7.89
C GLY A 135 29.83 -8.23 6.66
N VAL A 136 28.77 -8.25 5.83
CA VAL A 136 28.59 -7.34 4.69
C VAL A 136 28.25 -5.94 5.19
N LEU A 137 27.37 -5.82 6.21
CA LEU A 137 27.13 -4.55 6.89
C LEU A 137 28.22 -4.26 7.91
N ARG A 138 28.94 -3.16 7.70
CA ARG A 138 30.01 -2.69 8.59
C ARG A 138 29.80 -1.25 9.00
N SER A 139 30.37 -0.86 10.13
CA SER A 139 30.47 0.55 10.53
C SER A 139 31.47 1.30 9.64
N GLU A 140 31.52 2.63 9.77
CA GLU A 140 32.54 3.48 9.14
C GLU A 140 33.97 3.04 9.46
N GLY A 141 34.20 2.57 10.69
CA GLY A 141 35.48 2.00 11.13
C GLY A 141 35.71 0.55 10.69
N LEU A 142 34.92 0.05 9.73
CA LEU A 142 34.96 -1.32 9.20
C LEU A 142 34.67 -2.42 10.23
N ALA A 143 34.18 -2.06 11.42
CA ALA A 143 33.83 -3.01 12.46
C ALA A 143 32.55 -3.76 12.06
N ARG A 144 32.51 -5.05 12.41
CA ARG A 144 31.29 -5.85 12.25
C ARG A 144 30.20 -5.28 13.14
N LEU A 145 28.99 -5.22 12.60
CA LEU A 145 27.82 -4.77 13.34
C LEU A 145 27.08 -5.97 13.93
N ASP A 146 26.52 -5.78 15.11
CA ASP A 146 25.68 -6.80 15.75
C ASP A 146 24.35 -6.96 14.98
N PRO A 147 24.03 -8.16 14.47
CA PRO A 147 22.79 -8.41 13.72
C PRO A 147 21.51 -8.01 14.45
N GLU A 148 21.43 -8.27 15.76
CA GLU A 148 20.23 -7.95 16.53
C GLU A 148 20.10 -6.44 16.80
N GLN A 149 21.23 -5.75 16.98
CA GLN A 149 21.24 -4.30 17.09
C GLN A 149 20.74 -3.62 15.80
N ILE A 150 21.10 -4.12 14.62
CA ILE A 150 20.61 -3.58 13.34
C ILE A 150 19.09 -3.83 13.21
N ALA A 151 18.65 -5.07 13.44
CA ALA A 151 17.24 -5.42 13.32
C ALA A 151 16.35 -4.61 14.29
N SER A 152 16.79 -4.43 15.54
CA SER A 152 16.06 -3.63 16.54
C SER A 152 15.99 -2.15 16.19
N ARG A 153 17.04 -1.59 15.59
CA ARG A 153 17.06 -0.21 15.08
C ARG A 153 16.15 -0.01 13.88
N TRP A 154 16.13 -0.95 12.95
CA TRP A 154 15.18 -0.95 11.85
C TRP A 154 13.74 -0.91 12.36
N GLN A 155 13.42 -1.76 13.34
CA GLN A 155 12.09 -1.74 13.99
C GLN A 155 11.81 -0.40 14.69
N ALA A 156 12.81 0.22 15.32
CA ALA A 156 12.66 1.54 15.93
C ALA A 156 12.39 2.64 14.89
N LEU A 157 13.06 2.58 13.74
CA LEU A 157 12.81 3.49 12.62
C LEU A 157 11.40 3.32 12.07
N GLN A 158 10.99 2.08 11.80
CA GLN A 158 9.63 1.78 11.34
C GLN A 158 8.57 2.34 12.30
N ARG A 159 8.77 2.19 13.62
CA ARG A 159 7.85 2.75 14.63
C ARG A 159 7.73 4.27 14.54
N ARG A 160 8.84 4.98 14.32
CA ARG A 160 8.83 6.44 14.15
C ARG A 160 8.08 6.85 12.87
N CYS A 161 8.11 6.00 11.85
CA CYS A 161 7.41 6.23 10.59
C CYS A 161 5.91 5.90 10.64
N ILE A 162 5.39 5.22 11.69
CA ILE A 162 3.95 4.91 11.81
C ILE A 162 3.09 6.18 11.71
N GLY A 163 3.50 7.28 12.34
CA GLY A 163 2.78 8.55 12.26
C GLY A 163 2.72 9.10 10.82
N VAL A 164 3.80 8.94 10.06
CA VAL A 164 3.87 9.34 8.64
C VAL A 164 2.96 8.45 7.80
N PHE A 165 2.98 7.14 8.01
CA PHE A 165 2.08 6.21 7.32
C PHE A 165 0.61 6.51 7.61
N ALA A 166 0.27 6.80 8.87
CA ALA A 166 -1.08 7.18 9.26
C ALA A 166 -1.52 8.49 8.59
N LEU A 167 -0.64 9.49 8.52
CA LEU A 167 -0.92 10.75 7.82
C LEU A 167 -1.18 10.50 6.32
N ILE A 168 -0.31 9.72 5.67
CA ILE A 168 -0.46 9.39 4.24
C ILE A 168 -1.76 8.64 4.00
N PHE A 169 -2.11 7.67 4.87
CA PHE A 169 -3.37 6.96 4.80
C PHE A 169 -4.58 7.92 4.87
N VAL A 170 -4.56 8.88 5.80
CA VAL A 170 -5.62 9.90 5.91
C VAL A 170 -5.69 10.77 4.65
N CYS A 171 -4.55 11.17 4.09
CA CYS A 171 -4.52 11.94 2.84
C CYS A 171 -5.07 11.14 1.64
N VAL A 172 -4.70 9.87 1.52
CA VAL A 172 -5.23 8.96 0.50
C VAL A 172 -6.73 8.82 0.66
N LEU A 173 -7.23 8.60 1.88
CA LEU A 173 -8.66 8.48 2.13
C LEU A 173 -9.41 9.77 1.77
N ALA A 174 -8.88 10.93 2.16
CA ALA A 174 -9.47 12.21 1.81
C ALA A 174 -9.52 12.43 0.28
N PHE A 175 -8.44 12.07 -0.43
CA PHE A 175 -8.40 12.13 -1.89
C PHE A 175 -9.42 11.18 -2.53
N MET A 176 -9.54 9.94 -2.04
CA MET A 176 -10.51 8.98 -2.57
C MET A 176 -11.96 9.36 -2.29
N LEU A 177 -12.24 10.01 -1.15
CA LEU A 177 -13.57 10.55 -0.86
C LEU A 177 -13.88 11.76 -1.72
N TYR A 178 -12.89 12.58 -2.04
CA TYR A 178 -13.04 13.66 -3.01
C TYR A 178 -13.33 13.12 -4.41
N ASP A 179 -12.59 12.10 -4.85
CA ASP A 179 -12.78 11.45 -6.15
C ASP A 179 -14.15 10.77 -6.25
N TRP A 180 -14.54 10.01 -5.21
CA TRP A 180 -15.90 9.47 -5.09
C TRP A 180 -16.96 10.57 -5.13
N TRP A 181 -16.73 11.71 -4.46
CA TRP A 181 -17.68 12.80 -4.50
C TRP A 181 -17.86 13.32 -5.92
N ASP A 182 -16.79 13.56 -6.66
CA ASP A 182 -16.86 14.15 -8.00
C ASP A 182 -17.38 13.16 -9.05
N VAL A 183 -16.97 11.89 -9.00
CA VAL A 183 -17.34 10.86 -9.98
C VAL A 183 -18.70 10.22 -9.68
N VAL A 184 -19.06 10.06 -8.40
CA VAL A 184 -20.24 9.29 -8.00
C VAL A 184 -21.31 10.17 -7.37
N ALA A 185 -21.00 10.78 -6.22
CA ALA A 185 -22.01 11.44 -5.41
C ALA A 185 -22.59 12.67 -6.11
N ARG A 186 -21.75 13.48 -6.74
CA ARG A 186 -22.15 14.72 -7.40
C ARG A 186 -23.03 14.46 -8.63
N PRO A 187 -22.70 13.54 -9.56
CA PRO A 187 -23.62 13.16 -10.64
C PRO A 187 -24.94 12.55 -10.15
N ILE A 188 -24.90 11.78 -9.05
CA ILE A 188 -26.11 11.23 -8.44
C ILE A 188 -26.97 12.34 -7.80
N LEU A 189 -26.39 13.33 -7.12
CA LEU A 189 -27.16 14.38 -6.42
C LEU A 189 -27.55 15.55 -7.33
N PHE A 190 -26.69 15.87 -8.29
CA PHE A 190 -26.82 17.01 -9.20
C PHE A 190 -26.71 16.53 -10.64
N PRO A 191 -27.73 15.82 -11.14
CA PRO A 191 -27.63 15.13 -12.42
C PRO A 191 -27.49 16.10 -13.61
N ASP A 192 -27.86 17.37 -13.43
CA ASP A 192 -27.58 18.47 -14.37
C ASP A 192 -26.10 18.62 -14.73
N THR A 193 -25.19 18.12 -13.89
CA THR A 193 -23.74 18.07 -14.18
C THR A 193 -23.39 17.17 -15.37
N LEU A 194 -24.26 16.23 -15.72
CA LEU A 194 -24.08 15.34 -16.87
C LEU A 194 -24.65 15.91 -18.17
N ARG A 195 -25.39 17.03 -18.12
CA ARG A 195 -26.04 17.58 -19.32
C ARG A 195 -25.02 18.12 -20.31
N GLY A 196 -25.12 17.65 -21.54
CA GLY A 196 -24.28 18.12 -22.64
C GLY A 196 -22.86 17.55 -22.65
N LEU A 197 -22.52 16.66 -21.71
CA LEU A 197 -21.25 15.92 -21.77
C LEU A 197 -21.33 14.86 -22.87
N ALA A 198 -20.28 14.78 -23.69
CA ALA A 198 -20.13 13.71 -24.65
C ALA A 198 -19.79 12.40 -23.92
N LEU A 199 -20.16 11.25 -24.50
CA LEU A 199 -19.81 9.93 -23.93
C LEU A 199 -18.30 9.68 -23.86
N SER A 200 -17.54 10.37 -24.70
CA SER A 200 -16.08 10.35 -24.74
C SER A 200 -15.47 11.52 -24.00
N ASP A 201 -16.24 12.27 -23.20
CA ASP A 201 -15.70 13.40 -22.46
C ASP A 201 -14.65 12.89 -21.45
N PRO A 202 -13.40 13.37 -21.53
CA PRO A 202 -12.33 12.87 -20.68
C PRO A 202 -12.50 13.24 -19.20
N SER A 203 -13.43 14.16 -18.88
CA SER A 203 -13.71 14.56 -17.50
C SER A 203 -14.66 13.63 -16.77
N MET A 204 -15.32 12.69 -17.47
CA MET A 204 -16.32 11.79 -16.87
C MET A 204 -16.17 10.37 -17.38
N GLU A 205 -16.00 9.42 -16.45
CA GLU A 205 -16.09 8.00 -16.78
C GLU A 205 -17.53 7.52 -16.59
N PHE A 206 -18.20 7.17 -17.68
CA PHE A 206 -19.52 6.54 -17.63
C PHE A 206 -19.36 5.06 -17.28
N ASP A 207 -19.51 4.74 -15.98
CA ASP A 207 -19.43 3.40 -15.44
C ASP A 207 -20.59 3.04 -14.47
N TRP A 208 -20.52 1.85 -13.88
CA TRP A 208 -21.51 1.33 -12.93
C TRP A 208 -21.80 2.27 -11.75
N SER A 209 -20.91 3.20 -11.41
CA SER A 209 -21.04 4.02 -10.20
C SER A 209 -22.15 5.07 -10.27
N ILE A 210 -22.66 5.35 -11.47
CA ILE A 210 -23.81 6.22 -11.71
C ILE A 210 -24.94 5.48 -12.42
N ALA A 211 -24.99 4.16 -12.30
CA ALA A 211 -25.96 3.30 -12.98
C ALA A 211 -27.41 3.71 -12.70
N CYS A 212 -27.71 4.28 -11.52
CA CYS A 212 -29.06 4.77 -11.21
C CYS A 212 -29.56 5.88 -12.17
N ARG A 213 -28.67 6.48 -12.97
CA ARG A 213 -28.98 7.49 -13.99
C ARG A 213 -29.21 6.92 -15.37
N TYR A 214 -29.05 5.62 -15.55
CA TYR A 214 -29.29 4.97 -16.83
C TYR A 214 -30.75 4.54 -16.92
N PRO A 215 -31.50 4.96 -17.95
CA PRO A 215 -32.93 4.67 -18.06
C PRO A 215 -33.29 3.18 -18.01
N GLU A 216 -32.38 2.33 -18.50
CA GLU A 216 -32.54 0.88 -18.58
C GLU A 216 -32.15 0.17 -17.27
N ALA A 217 -31.49 0.87 -16.33
CA ALA A 217 -31.02 0.29 -15.09
C ALA A 217 -32.05 0.47 -13.97
N ASN A 218 -32.48 -0.64 -13.37
CA ASN A 218 -33.36 -0.61 -12.20
C ASN A 218 -32.54 -0.55 -10.90
N VAL A 219 -31.87 0.58 -10.65
CA VAL A 219 -30.96 0.78 -9.52
C VAL A 219 -31.40 1.98 -8.68
N SER A 220 -31.46 1.80 -7.36
CA SER A 220 -31.72 2.91 -6.44
C SER A 220 -30.48 3.81 -6.34
N CYS A 221 -30.64 5.12 -6.56
CA CYS A 221 -29.52 6.07 -6.44
C CYS A 221 -28.88 6.12 -5.05
N VAL A 222 -29.63 5.86 -3.98
CA VAL A 222 -29.06 5.78 -2.63
C VAL A 222 -28.19 4.53 -2.49
N ALA A 223 -28.69 3.39 -2.97
CA ALA A 223 -27.93 2.13 -2.92
C ALA A 223 -26.66 2.22 -3.79
N ASP A 224 -26.76 2.83 -4.98
CA ASP A 224 -25.64 3.06 -5.89
C ASP A 224 -24.58 3.97 -5.25
N GLY A 225 -24.99 5.13 -4.71
CA GLY A 225 -24.07 6.05 -4.04
C GLY A 225 -23.38 5.45 -2.82
N VAL A 226 -24.10 4.68 -1.99
CA VAL A 226 -23.53 3.98 -0.83
C VAL A 226 -22.57 2.87 -1.26
N PHE A 227 -22.96 2.06 -2.26
CA PHE A 227 -22.09 1.02 -2.79
C PHE A 227 -20.82 1.64 -3.39
N GLY A 228 -20.96 2.69 -4.19
CA GLY A 228 -19.84 3.46 -4.74
C GLY A 228 -18.90 3.94 -3.64
N ALA A 229 -19.43 4.52 -2.54
CA ALA A 229 -18.60 4.98 -1.43
C ALA A 229 -17.79 3.84 -0.80
N VAL A 230 -18.45 2.70 -0.57
CA VAL A 230 -17.81 1.51 0.00
C VAL A 230 -16.74 0.96 -0.95
N ALA A 231 -17.05 0.84 -2.24
CA ALA A 231 -16.13 0.35 -3.26
C ALA A 231 -14.90 1.27 -3.38
N TYR A 232 -15.10 2.59 -3.46
CA TYR A 232 -13.99 3.55 -3.53
C TYR A 232 -13.09 3.47 -2.30
N VAL A 233 -13.65 3.42 -1.09
CA VAL A 233 -12.86 3.32 0.14
C VAL A 233 -12.11 1.98 0.22
N LEU A 234 -12.79 0.86 -0.03
CA LEU A 234 -12.22 -0.48 0.15
C LEU A 234 -11.29 -0.90 -0.99
N ILE A 235 -11.52 -0.44 -2.22
CA ILE A 235 -10.75 -0.86 -3.39
C ILE A 235 -9.71 0.20 -3.69
N ALA A 236 -10.11 1.40 -4.10
CA ALA A 236 -9.18 2.45 -4.48
C ALA A 236 -8.38 2.96 -3.26
N GLY A 237 -9.03 3.22 -2.13
CA GLY A 237 -8.39 3.66 -0.90
C GLY A 237 -7.41 2.65 -0.33
N LEU A 238 -7.86 1.41 -0.13
CA LEU A 238 -6.99 0.36 0.43
C LEU A 238 -5.82 0.01 -0.49
N SER A 239 -6.06 -0.18 -1.79
CA SER A 239 -4.99 -0.52 -2.75
C SER A 239 -3.93 0.58 -2.82
N THR A 240 -4.37 1.84 -2.89
CA THR A 240 -3.48 3.01 -2.91
C THR A 240 -2.67 3.11 -1.61
N ALA A 241 -3.32 2.94 -0.46
CA ALA A 241 -2.65 2.94 0.83
C ALA A 241 -1.59 1.83 0.94
N ILE A 242 -1.92 0.61 0.53
CA ILE A 242 -0.99 -0.53 0.51
C ILE A 242 0.19 -0.23 -0.43
N ALA A 243 -0.07 0.27 -1.64
CA ALA A 243 0.96 0.61 -2.61
C ALA A 243 1.93 1.67 -2.05
N PHE A 244 1.42 2.78 -1.53
CA PHE A 244 2.26 3.83 -0.94
C PHE A 244 3.04 3.33 0.28
N ALA A 245 2.40 2.58 1.18
CA ALA A 245 3.07 1.99 2.34
C ALA A 245 4.23 1.09 1.92
N SER A 246 4.03 0.29 0.87
CA SER A 246 5.07 -0.59 0.30
C SER A 246 6.23 0.20 -0.27
N CYS A 247 5.96 1.16 -1.15
CA CYS A 247 6.97 1.98 -1.79
C CYS A 247 7.79 2.75 -0.76
N ILE A 248 7.14 3.38 0.21
CA ILE A 248 7.81 4.13 1.27
C ILE A 248 8.63 3.20 2.15
N THR A 249 8.10 2.03 2.54
CA THR A 249 8.89 1.07 3.33
C THR A 249 10.11 0.59 2.57
N ALA A 250 9.97 0.27 1.28
CA ALA A 250 11.09 -0.15 0.43
C ALA A 250 12.16 0.96 0.31
N VAL A 251 11.75 2.20 0.06
CA VAL A 251 12.67 3.35 0.03
C VAL A 251 13.34 3.55 1.38
N LEU A 252 12.60 3.49 2.48
CA LEU A 252 13.16 3.59 3.84
C LEU A 252 14.16 2.47 4.11
N PHE A 253 13.87 1.25 3.67
CA PHE A 253 14.76 0.11 3.81
C PHE A 253 16.07 0.32 3.05
N VAL A 254 16.01 0.77 1.80
CA VAL A 254 17.21 1.08 1.00
C VAL A 254 18.00 2.23 1.63
N VAL A 255 17.34 3.33 2.03
CA VAL A 255 17.98 4.47 2.70
C VAL A 255 18.64 4.04 4.02
N TYR A 256 18.02 3.11 4.74
CA TYR A 256 18.56 2.52 5.96
C TYR A 256 19.81 1.67 5.68
N VAL A 257 19.72 0.70 4.76
CA VAL A 257 20.84 -0.18 4.38
C VAL A 257 22.02 0.59 3.80
N CYS A 258 21.77 1.64 3.01
CA CYS A 258 22.81 2.50 2.44
C CYS A 258 23.44 3.47 3.44
N GLY A 259 23.04 3.46 4.72
CA GLY A 259 23.62 4.34 5.74
C GLY A 259 23.38 5.84 5.50
N VAL A 260 22.33 6.19 4.73
CA VAL A 260 21.92 7.58 4.47
C VAL A 260 21.00 8.10 5.58
N SER A 261 20.36 7.19 6.33
CA SER A 261 19.56 7.51 7.50
C SER A 261 20.45 7.77 8.73
N GLY A 262 20.80 9.03 8.99
CA GLY A 262 21.51 9.41 10.21
C GLY A 262 21.53 10.91 10.48
N SER A 263 21.02 11.33 11.65
CA SER A 263 21.33 12.65 12.21
C SER A 263 22.83 12.68 12.56
N ARG A 264 23.46 13.86 12.57
CA ARG A 264 24.92 14.02 12.81
C ARG A 264 25.47 13.30 14.06
N ALA A 265 24.62 12.99 15.04
CA ALA A 265 25.00 12.34 16.29
C ALA A 265 24.90 10.79 16.25
N ASP A 266 24.26 10.22 15.23
CA ASP A 266 23.92 8.79 15.15
C ASP A 266 24.25 8.23 13.76
N ARG A 267 25.24 8.82 13.08
CA ARG A 267 25.69 8.37 11.75
C ARG A 267 26.35 7.01 11.88
N PHE A 268 25.59 5.98 11.57
CA PHE A 268 26.13 4.73 11.13
C PHE A 268 26.16 4.81 9.60
N HIS A 269 27.23 5.33 9.01
CA HIS A 269 27.42 5.06 7.58
C HIS A 269 27.76 3.57 7.45
N HIS A 270 26.76 2.80 7.03
CA HIS A 270 26.94 1.41 6.66
C HIS A 270 27.68 1.37 5.34
N VAL A 271 28.83 0.70 5.32
CA VAL A 271 29.50 0.37 4.07
C VAL A 271 29.24 -1.10 3.81
N ALA A 272 28.46 -1.38 2.76
CA ALA A 272 28.35 -2.73 2.23
C ALA A 272 29.69 -3.09 1.59
N MET A 273 30.41 -4.02 2.20
CA MET A 273 31.69 -4.50 1.68
C MET A 273 31.59 -5.99 1.34
N PRO A 274 32.12 -6.42 0.19
CA PRO A 274 32.36 -7.83 -0.09
C PRO A 274 33.13 -8.46 1.07
N CYS A 275 32.71 -9.64 1.49
CA CYS A 275 33.53 -10.41 2.42
C CYS A 275 34.84 -10.74 1.73
N GLY A 276 35.97 -10.32 2.30
CA GLY A 276 37.29 -10.62 1.74
C GLY A 276 37.45 -12.13 1.51
N GLY A 277 37.71 -12.51 0.26
CA GLY A 277 37.75 -13.92 -0.19
C GLY A 277 37.43 -14.05 -1.67
N LYS A 278 37.46 -15.28 -2.21
CA LYS A 278 37.08 -15.61 -3.60
C LYS A 278 35.58 -15.42 -3.91
N ASP A 279 34.83 -14.79 -3.02
CA ASP A 279 33.42 -14.52 -3.24
C ASP A 279 33.26 -13.45 -4.32
N GLN A 280 32.92 -13.91 -5.53
CA GLN A 280 32.71 -13.05 -6.69
C GLN A 280 31.44 -12.19 -6.57
N ARG A 281 30.52 -12.54 -5.67
CA ARG A 281 29.23 -11.87 -5.51
C ARG A 281 29.22 -10.94 -4.30
N GLY A 282 30.29 -10.90 -3.51
CA GLY A 282 30.46 -9.91 -2.44
C GLY A 282 29.33 -9.88 -1.42
N GLY A 283 28.76 -11.04 -1.08
CA GLY A 283 27.67 -11.18 -0.13
C GLY A 283 26.26 -10.92 -0.70
N PHE A 284 26.11 -10.66 -2.01
CA PHE A 284 24.80 -10.46 -2.64
C PHE A 284 23.91 -11.71 -2.63
N GLU A 285 24.49 -12.90 -2.46
CA GLU A 285 23.75 -14.16 -2.26
C GLU A 285 22.85 -14.11 -1.02
N HIS A 286 23.18 -13.31 0.00
CA HIS A 286 22.35 -13.15 1.18
C HIS A 286 21.08 -12.31 0.94
N PHE A 287 21.01 -11.59 -0.18
CA PHE A 287 19.80 -10.92 -0.62
C PHE A 287 18.90 -11.83 -1.47
N GLU A 288 19.33 -13.04 -1.86
CA GLU A 288 18.49 -13.93 -2.67
C GLU A 288 17.23 -14.38 -1.92
N ALA A 289 17.29 -14.51 -0.60
CA ALA A 289 16.12 -14.77 0.25
C ALA A 289 15.06 -13.65 0.23
N PHE A 290 15.43 -12.45 -0.23
CA PHE A 290 14.51 -11.34 -0.43
C PHE A 290 13.81 -11.39 -1.81
N PHE A 291 14.43 -12.04 -2.80
CA PHE A 291 13.94 -12.11 -4.18
C PHE A 291 13.29 -13.46 -4.56
N GLY A 292 13.54 -14.52 -3.79
CA GLY A 292 12.96 -15.86 -3.99
C GLY A 292 11.67 -16.10 -3.20
#